data_AF-A0A357YF76-F1
#
_entry.id   AF-A0A357YF76-F1
#
_cell.length_a   1.000
_cell.length_b   1.000
_cell.length_c   1.000
_cell.angle_alpha   90.00
_cell.angle_beta   90.00
_cell.angle_gamma   90.00
#
_symmetry.space_group_name_H-M   'P 1'
#
loop_
_entity.id
_entity.type
_entity.pdbx_description
1 polymer ?
#
loop_
_entity_poly.entity_id
_entity_poly.type
_entity_poly.pdbx_seq_one_letter_code
_entity_poly.pdbx_strand_id
1 'polypeptide(L)'
;MADIISTVSTAITLAARLREISKNIENAEFKNLLADLSLELAEAKLKFADLIAENAGLKEKIHSLTSATGERCPKCNNRTFEIISSKPHPIFGEVGSKEREYKCSGCGFSESKLIHS
;
A
#
# COMPACT_ATOMS: atom_id res chain seq x y z
N MET A 1 -6.29 2.92 10.40
CA MET A 1 -5.20 2.04 10.93
C MET A 1 -4.75 2.52 12.31
N ALA A 2 -4.51 3.82 12.50
CA ALA A 2 -4.28 4.41 13.83
C ALA A 2 -5.40 4.06 14.84
N ASP A 3 -6.64 3.91 14.36
CA ASP A 3 -7.81 3.59 15.18
C ASP A 3 -7.79 2.18 15.80
N ILE A 4 -7.06 1.23 15.20
CA ILE A 4 -6.95 -0.12 15.74
C ILE A 4 -5.96 -0.13 16.91
N ILE A 5 -4.80 0.53 16.77
CA ILE A 5 -3.83 0.67 17.87
C ILE A 5 -4.43 1.42 19.05
N SER A 6 -5.24 2.46 18.80
CA SER A 6 -5.91 3.19 19.87
C SER A 6 -6.92 2.30 20.59
N THR A 7 -7.69 1.49 19.87
CA THR A 7 -8.64 0.52 20.44
C THR A 7 -7.95 -0.59 21.26
N VAL A 8 -6.80 -1.10 20.80
CA VAL A 8 -6.01 -2.06 21.60
C VAL A 8 -5.44 -1.39 22.86
N SER A 9 -5.04 -0.12 22.75
CA SER A 9 -4.54 0.65 23.91
C SER A 9 -5.63 0.91 24.95
N THR A 10 -6.88 1.16 24.52
CA THR A 10 -8.01 1.24 25.45
C THR A 10 -8.32 -0.11 26.08
N ALA A 11 -8.26 -1.21 25.31
CA ALA A 11 -8.42 -2.56 25.85
C ALA A 11 -7.37 -2.91 26.92
N ILE A 12 -6.09 -2.57 26.69
CA ILE A 12 -5.01 -2.72 27.70
C ILE A 12 -5.34 -1.91 28.96
N THR A 13 -5.83 -0.68 28.79
CA THR A 13 -6.21 0.18 29.92
C THR A 13 -7.38 -0.43 30.71
N LEU A 14 -8.35 -1.04 30.02
CA LEU A 14 -9.47 -1.74 30.65
C LEU A 14 -9.00 -3.02 31.37
N ALA A 15 -8.10 -3.80 30.78
CA ALA A 15 -7.49 -4.97 31.42
C ALA A 15 -6.72 -4.58 32.68
N ALA A 16 -5.99 -3.46 32.66
CA ALA A 16 -5.32 -2.92 33.85
C ALA A 16 -6.31 -2.54 34.96
N ARG A 17 -7.44 -1.90 34.60
CA ARG A 17 -8.51 -1.61 35.57
C ARG A 17 -9.14 -2.87 36.14
N LEU A 18 -9.41 -3.88 35.31
CA LEU A 18 -9.87 -5.19 35.77
C LEU A 18 -8.86 -5.84 36.72
N ARG A 19 -7.55 -5.63 36.50
CA ARG A 19 -6.49 -6.19 37.36
C ARG A 19 -6.50 -5.56 38.74
N GLU A 20 -6.72 -4.25 38.83
CA GLU A 20 -6.90 -3.58 40.11
C GLU A 20 -8.12 -4.12 40.86
N ILE A 21 -9.25 -4.32 40.17
CA ILE A 21 -10.45 -4.92 40.78
C ILE A 21 -10.19 -6.36 41.24
N SER A 22 -9.44 -7.14 40.45
CA SER A 22 -9.12 -8.54 40.75
C SER A 22 -8.34 -8.74 42.04
N LYS A 23 -7.62 -7.71 42.53
CA LYS A 23 -6.85 -7.81 43.79
C LYS A 23 -7.76 -8.12 44.99
N ASN A 24 -9.01 -7.68 44.93
CA ASN A 24 -10.02 -7.93 45.97
C ASN A 24 -10.77 -9.26 45.80
N ILE A 25 -10.42 -10.06 44.78
CA ILE A 25 -11.04 -11.35 44.48
C ILE A 25 -10.01 -12.45 44.74
N GLU A 26 -10.34 -13.42 45.60
CA GLU A 26 -9.54 -14.62 45.82
C GLU A 26 -9.85 -15.70 44.78
N ASN A 27 -9.64 -15.36 43.51
CA ASN A 27 -9.74 -16.33 42.40
C ASN A 27 -8.44 -16.31 41.59
N ALA A 28 -7.61 -17.32 41.80
CA ALA A 28 -6.31 -17.44 41.14
C ALA A 28 -6.44 -17.67 39.63
N GLU A 29 -7.43 -18.44 39.19
CA GLU A 29 -7.68 -18.70 37.76
C GLU A 29 -8.05 -17.39 37.03
N PHE A 30 -8.91 -16.57 37.63
CA PHE A 30 -9.27 -15.26 37.08
C PHE A 30 -8.04 -14.34 36.95
N LYS A 31 -7.18 -14.30 37.99
CA LYS A 31 -5.95 -13.49 37.98
C LYS A 31 -4.96 -13.95 36.91
N ASN A 32 -4.83 -15.27 36.70
CA ASN A 32 -3.97 -15.83 35.66
C ASN A 32 -4.50 -15.49 34.26
N LEU A 33 -5.79 -15.76 33.99
CA LEU A 33 -6.40 -15.43 32.69
C LEU A 33 -6.31 -13.93 32.36
N LEU A 34 -6.38 -13.07 33.37
CA LEU A 34 -6.26 -11.63 33.18
C LEU A 34 -4.80 -11.20 32.89
N ALA A 35 -3.82 -11.88 33.48
CA ALA A 35 -2.42 -11.69 33.15
C ALA A 35 -2.15 -12.13 31.71
N ASP A 36 -2.66 -13.30 31.31
CA ASP A 36 -2.55 -13.83 29.96
C ASP A 36 -3.20 -12.88 28.94
N LEU A 37 -4.41 -12.41 29.20
CA LEU A 37 -5.08 -11.41 28.36
C LEU A 37 -4.24 -10.14 28.21
N SER A 38 -3.61 -9.67 29.28
CA SER A 38 -2.78 -8.47 29.24
C SER A 38 -1.53 -8.67 28.36
N LEU A 39 -0.94 -9.86 28.39
CA LEU A 39 0.20 -10.24 27.54
C LEU A 39 -0.23 -10.34 26.06
N GLU A 40 -1.32 -11.03 25.78
CA GLU A 40 -1.87 -11.18 24.43
C GLU A 40 -2.22 -9.82 23.79
N LEU A 41 -2.80 -8.90 24.57
CA LEU A 41 -3.09 -7.54 24.09
C LEU A 41 -1.82 -6.74 23.80
N ALA A 42 -0.77 -6.91 24.62
CA ALA A 42 0.52 -6.26 24.39
C ALA A 42 1.20 -6.79 23.12
N GLU A 43 1.20 -8.12 22.92
CA GLU A 43 1.71 -8.74 21.70
C GLU A 43 0.93 -8.31 20.46
N ALA A 44 -0.41 -8.30 20.53
CA ALA A 44 -1.25 -7.84 19.44
C ALA A 44 -0.93 -6.39 19.07
N LYS A 45 -0.72 -5.51 20.06
CA LYS A 45 -0.34 -4.11 19.82
C LYS A 45 0.98 -3.99 19.06
N LEU A 46 1.99 -4.80 19.40
CA LEU A 46 3.26 -4.82 18.69
C LEU A 46 3.10 -5.31 17.25
N LYS A 47 2.41 -6.43 17.03
CA LYS A 47 2.12 -6.96 15.68
C LYS A 47 1.37 -5.95 14.82
N PHE A 48 0.43 -5.20 15.38
CA PHE A 48 -0.25 -4.13 14.64
C PHE A 48 0.67 -2.97 14.29
N ALA A 49 1.60 -2.58 15.17
CA ALA A 49 2.58 -1.55 14.87
C ALA A 49 3.48 -1.96 13.70
N ASP A 50 3.94 -3.21 13.68
CA ASP A 50 4.75 -3.76 12.59
C ASP A 50 3.99 -3.76 11.26
N LEU A 51 2.74 -4.25 11.26
CA LEU A 51 1.90 -4.28 10.06
C LEU A 51 1.61 -2.87 9.52
N ILE A 52 1.45 -1.87 10.40
CA ILE A 52 1.24 -0.48 9.98
C ILE A 52 2.51 0.07 9.32
N ALA A 53 3.69 -0.22 9.87
CA ALA A 53 4.96 0.18 9.29
C ALA A 53 5.17 -0.47 7.91
N GLU A 54 4.90 -1.78 7.79
CA GLU A 54 4.98 -2.49 6.52
C GLU A 54 3.99 -1.91 5.48
N ASN A 55 2.75 -1.65 5.88
CA ASN A 55 1.73 -1.08 4.99
C ASN A 55 2.14 0.33 4.51
N ALA A 56 2.70 1.16 5.38
CA ALA A 56 3.24 2.45 5.00
C ALA A 56 4.37 2.31 3.96
N GLY A 57 5.33 1.41 4.19
CA GLY A 57 6.40 1.14 3.24
C GLY A 57 5.91 0.58 1.90
N LEU A 58 4.91 -0.30 1.91
CA LEU A 58 4.29 -0.82 0.68
C LEU A 58 3.55 0.29 -0.09
N LYS A 59 2.83 1.17 0.60
CA LYS A 59 2.18 2.34 -0.02
C LYS A 59 3.19 3.28 -0.67
N GLU A 60 4.32 3.51 -0.02
CA GLU A 60 5.40 4.32 -0.58
C GLU A 60 6.01 3.68 -1.83
N LYS A 61 6.27 2.37 -1.81
CA LYS A 61 6.71 1.61 -3.00
C LYS A 61 5.70 1.73 -4.13
N ILE A 62 4.42 1.52 -3.85
CA ILE A 62 3.35 1.68 -4.87
C ILE A 62 3.35 3.12 -5.41
N HIS A 63 3.44 4.13 -4.54
CA HIS A 63 3.50 5.52 -4.96
C HIS A 63 4.70 5.75 -5.89
N SER A 64 5.90 5.27 -5.53
CA SER A 64 7.10 5.42 -6.37
C SER A 64 6.98 4.76 -7.75
N LEU A 65 6.27 3.63 -7.84
CA LEU A 65 6.06 2.92 -9.11
C LEU A 65 4.93 3.52 -9.96
N THR A 66 3.97 4.21 -9.32
CA THR A 66 2.77 4.74 -9.98
C THR A 66 2.77 6.24 -10.20
N SER A 67 3.68 6.97 -9.54
CA SER A 67 3.92 8.41 -9.73
C SER A 67 4.64 8.72 -11.04
N ALA A 68 5.15 7.71 -11.75
CA ALA A 68 5.67 7.88 -13.10
C ALA A 68 4.54 8.39 -14.03
N THR A 69 4.83 9.46 -14.76
CA THR A 69 3.88 10.26 -15.55
C THR A 69 3.52 9.65 -16.91
N GLY A 70 4.00 8.44 -17.21
CA GLY A 70 3.77 7.76 -18.49
C GLY A 70 2.47 6.94 -18.54
N GLU A 71 2.11 6.51 -19.75
CA GLU A 71 1.05 5.52 -19.94
C GLU A 71 1.45 4.16 -19.34
N ARG A 72 0.47 3.26 -19.13
CA ARG A 72 0.76 1.88 -18.72
C ARG A 72 1.43 1.12 -19.87
N CYS A 73 2.62 0.61 -19.61
CA CYS A 73 3.32 -0.25 -20.55
C CYS A 73 2.57 -1.59 -20.72
N PRO A 74 2.26 -2.04 -21.94
CA PRO A 74 1.54 -3.31 -22.16
C PRO A 74 2.36 -4.55 -21.76
N LYS A 75 3.70 -4.44 -21.65
CA LYS A 75 4.58 -5.56 -21.29
C LYS A 75 4.79 -5.72 -19.79
N CYS A 76 5.06 -4.62 -19.07
CA CYS A 76 5.43 -4.67 -17.64
C CYS A 76 4.41 -3.97 -16.72
N ASN A 77 3.32 -3.42 -17.26
CA ASN A 77 2.23 -2.74 -16.55
C ASN A 77 2.62 -1.51 -15.70
N ASN A 78 3.88 -1.06 -15.77
CA ASN A 78 4.35 0.16 -15.12
C ASN A 78 3.92 1.41 -15.90
N ARG A 79 3.72 2.55 -15.21
CA ARG A 79 3.35 3.85 -15.81
C ARG A 79 4.54 4.62 -16.37
N THR A 80 5.39 3.94 -17.12
CA THR A 80 6.66 4.46 -17.62
C THR A 80 6.73 4.46 -19.15
N PHE A 81 5.58 4.33 -19.82
CA PHE A 81 5.48 4.32 -21.26
C PHE A 81 5.30 5.74 -21.80
N GLU A 82 6.36 6.28 -22.39
CA GLU A 82 6.44 7.68 -22.82
C GLU A 82 6.61 7.78 -24.33
N ILE A 83 6.18 8.89 -24.92
CA ILE A 83 6.33 9.18 -26.35
C ILE A 83 7.77 9.68 -26.59
N ILE A 84 8.52 9.00 -27.45
CA ILE A 84 9.85 9.45 -27.88
C ILE A 84 9.76 10.31 -29.13
N SER A 85 8.92 9.91 -30.08
CA SER A 85 8.80 10.61 -31.35
C SER A 85 7.36 10.61 -31.84
N SER A 86 6.99 11.69 -32.52
CA SER A 86 5.72 11.78 -33.25
C SER A 86 6.01 12.28 -34.65
N LYS A 87 5.62 11.51 -35.65
CA LYS A 87 5.79 11.83 -37.07
C LYS A 87 4.43 11.75 -37.78
N PRO A 88 4.20 12.54 -38.84
CA PRO A 88 3.02 12.35 -39.71
C PRO A 88 3.05 10.95 -40.33
N HIS A 89 1.89 10.28 -40.45
CA HIS A 89 1.83 8.96 -41.06
C HIS A 89 2.14 9.05 -42.57
N PRO A 90 2.96 8.17 -43.16
CA PRO A 90 3.39 8.28 -44.56
C PRO A 90 2.25 8.32 -45.60
N ILE A 91 1.14 7.64 -45.33
CA ILE A 91 0.00 7.53 -46.26
C ILE A 91 -1.18 8.43 -45.82
N PHE A 92 -1.33 8.65 -44.51
CA PHE A 92 -2.52 9.28 -43.92
C PHE A 92 -2.20 10.58 -43.17
N GLY A 93 -1.00 11.13 -43.35
CA GLY A 93 -0.55 12.36 -42.72
C GLY A 93 -1.38 13.58 -43.13
N GLU A 94 -1.81 13.63 -44.39
CA GLU A 94 -2.63 14.73 -44.93
C GLU A 94 -4.04 14.78 -44.32
N VAL A 95 -4.57 13.63 -43.87
CA VAL A 95 -5.85 13.52 -43.16
C VAL A 95 -5.70 13.59 -41.63
N GLY A 96 -4.55 14.08 -41.13
CA GLY A 96 -4.31 14.31 -39.71
C GLY A 96 -3.77 13.12 -38.92
N SER A 97 -3.50 11.98 -39.57
CA SER A 97 -2.98 10.80 -38.86
C SER A 97 -1.51 10.97 -38.49
N LYS A 98 -1.15 10.66 -37.24
CA LYS A 98 0.22 10.71 -36.71
C LYS A 98 0.63 9.34 -36.22
N GLU A 99 1.87 8.97 -36.47
CA GLU A 99 2.51 7.82 -35.86
C GLU A 99 3.33 8.29 -34.66
N ARG A 100 3.04 7.72 -33.48
CA ARG A 100 3.77 8.00 -32.24
C ARG A 100 4.56 6.76 -31.84
N GLU A 101 5.87 6.92 -31.72
CA GLU A 101 6.74 5.90 -31.13
C GLU A 101 6.78 6.08 -29.62
N TYR A 102 6.38 5.04 -28.90
CA TYR A 102 6.44 4.98 -27.46
C TYR A 102 7.56 4.06 -27.01
N LYS A 103 8.17 4.35 -25.85
CA LYS A 103 9.13 3.47 -25.19
C LYS A 103 8.92 3.48 -23.68
N CYS A 104 9.02 2.30 -23.09
CA CYS A 104 8.97 2.11 -21.65
C CYS A 104 10.35 2.28 -21.05
N SER A 105 10.53 3.26 -20.16
CA SER A 105 11.81 3.45 -19.44
C SER A 105 12.09 2.31 -18.44
N GLY A 106 11.06 1.59 -17.98
CA GLY A 106 11.21 0.50 -17.00
C GLY A 106 11.65 -0.85 -17.58
N CYS A 107 11.19 -1.23 -18.78
CA CYS A 107 11.50 -2.55 -19.37
C CYS A 107 12.06 -2.49 -20.79
N GLY A 108 12.25 -1.28 -21.34
CA GLY A 108 12.80 -1.07 -22.69
C GLY A 108 11.85 -1.41 -23.84
N PHE A 109 10.62 -1.82 -23.57
CA PHE A 109 9.62 -2.12 -24.61
C PHE A 109 9.28 -0.89 -25.44
N SER A 110 9.24 -1.03 -26.76
CA SER A 110 8.89 0.04 -27.70
C SER A 110 7.79 -0.39 -28.67
N GLU A 111 6.88 0.51 -29.00
CA GLU A 111 5.77 0.27 -29.92
C GLU A 111 5.39 1.57 -30.63
N SER A 112 5.03 1.46 -31.91
CA SER A 112 4.45 2.56 -32.69
C SER A 112 2.93 2.48 -32.68
N LYS A 113 2.25 3.57 -32.32
CA LYS A 113 0.79 3.69 -32.38
C LYS A 113 0.37 4.73 -33.40
N LEU A 114 -0.59 4.37 -34.24
CA LEU A 114 -1.30 5.31 -35.10
C LEU A 114 -2.35 6.06 -34.27
N ILE A 115 -2.28 7.38 -34.26
CA ILE A 115 -3.24 8.26 -33.60
C ILE A 115 -3.88 9.14 -34.66
N HIS A 116 -5.22 9.16 -34.68
CA HIS A 116 -6.01 10.06 -35.50
C HIS A 116 -6.28 11.32 -34.68
N SER A 117 -5.96 12.49 -35.21
CA SER A 117 -6.22 13.80 -34.58
C SER A 117 -7.62 14.31 -34.86
#